data_AF-A0A182N8G9-F1
#
_entry.id   AF-A0A182N8G9-F1
#
_cell.length_a   1.000
_cell.length_b   1.000
_cell.length_c   1.000
_cell.angle_alpha   90.00
_cell.angle_beta   90.00
_cell.angle_gamma   90.00
#
_symmetry.space_group_name_H-M   'P 1'
#
loop_
_entity.id
_entity.type
_entity.pdbx_description
1 polymer ?
#
loop_
_entity_poly.entity_id
_entity_poly.type
_entity_poly.pdbx_seq_one_letter_code
_entity_poly.pdbx_strand_id
1 'polypeptide(L)'
;MVKLYAISVFYKAPTEARLLKSAYDLQSFSFFQRGSVQEFIGFASKTLVERTQAATRQSVKQDVYMCHVYVRADNLGAVLIADHEYPQRVGHTLLTKVLDDFASKVSADQWPVTTNEAAIQFGTLPATLSKYQDPREADALTRMQEDLDETKIILRNTIESVLERGEKLDDLVDKSESLSLQSKAFYKTAKKTNSESRAEYARPRHTPHAPAATMDPEAFLDIANQVIKLKMFPYFDIAHSLLCALSVKEDLGAGAHTFSRKHPLACWLSTMLVVFAGGMVANGLLGEPILAPLKNTPQLLVATACWYIVFYTPFDIGYKVAKFLPIKLVASAMKEIYRAKKIHDGVTHAAKLYPNAFIIMIIIGTLKGNGAGFTKLIERLIRGVWTPTAMEFLQPSFYTKASLIASIIFVLDKKTDLISAPHALVYFGIVIFLVYFKLSSILLGIHDPFVPFENLSCALLFGGIWDSLAKILGRGQAKEEPKDAKKSN
;
A
#
# COMPACT_ATOMS: atom_id res chain seq x y z
N MET A 1 -13.73 7.21 29.49
CA MET A 1 -13.46 8.20 30.56
C MET A 1 -12.30 9.02 30.07
N VAL A 2 -12.48 10.31 29.84
CA VAL A 2 -11.42 11.19 29.33
C VAL A 2 -10.43 11.48 30.46
N LYS A 3 -9.14 11.55 30.13
CA LYS A 3 -8.09 11.73 31.13
C LYS A 3 -7.19 12.92 30.81
N LEU A 4 -6.82 13.66 31.86
CA LEU A 4 -5.72 14.61 31.87
C LEU A 4 -4.46 13.91 32.36
N TYR A 5 -3.37 13.98 31.60
CA TYR A 5 -2.11 13.31 31.92
C TYR A 5 -1.12 14.24 32.59
N ALA A 6 -1.08 15.50 32.17
CA ALA A 6 -0.12 16.46 32.69
C ALA A 6 -0.59 17.88 32.48
N ILE A 7 -0.22 18.74 33.42
CA ILE A 7 -0.29 20.18 33.29
C ILE A 7 1.05 20.77 33.70
N SER A 8 1.55 21.74 32.95
CA SER A 8 2.88 22.32 33.17
C SER A 8 2.85 23.81 32.87
N VAL A 9 3.48 24.59 33.75
CA VAL A 9 3.61 26.04 33.68
C VAL A 9 5.06 26.37 33.35
N PHE A 10 5.24 27.26 32.37
CA PHE A 10 6.53 27.66 31.83
C PHE A 10 6.65 29.18 31.78
N TYR A 11 7.88 29.66 31.83
CA TYR A 11 8.25 31.00 31.41
C TYR A 11 8.91 30.93 30.04
N LYS A 12 8.37 31.64 29.04
CA LYS A 12 8.93 31.71 27.69
C LYS A 12 10.01 32.80 27.65
N ALA A 13 11.27 32.44 27.86
CA ALA A 13 12.38 33.36 27.61
C ALA A 13 12.65 33.50 26.10
N PRO A 14 13.40 34.52 25.66
CA PRO A 14 13.69 34.73 24.24
C PRO A 14 14.38 33.54 23.54
N THR A 15 15.17 32.76 24.28
CA THR A 15 15.99 31.66 23.73
C THR A 15 15.53 30.27 24.13
N GLU A 16 14.74 30.13 25.21
CA GLU A 16 14.31 28.83 25.74
C GLU A 16 13.04 28.96 26.59
N ALA A 17 12.25 27.89 26.71
CA ALA A 17 11.20 27.81 27.71
C ALA A 17 11.73 27.19 29.00
N ARG A 18 11.47 27.85 30.13
CA ARG A 18 11.86 27.41 31.48
C ARG A 18 10.66 26.82 32.18
N LEU A 19 10.78 25.57 32.65
CA LEU A 19 9.72 24.92 33.43
C LEU A 19 9.67 25.55 34.83
N LEU A 20 8.50 26.05 35.23
CA LEU A 20 8.27 26.62 36.56
C LEU A 20 7.63 25.61 37.50
N LYS A 21 6.57 24.94 37.04
CA LYS A 21 5.85 23.92 37.82
C LYS A 21 5.14 22.92 36.93
N SER A 22 5.08 21.67 37.36
CA SER A 22 4.39 20.59 36.65
C SER A 22 3.60 19.71 37.62
N ALA A 23 2.56 19.07 37.09
CA ALA A 23 1.83 18.01 37.77
C ALA A 23 1.48 16.92 36.75
N TYR A 24 1.57 15.66 37.18
CA TYR A 24 1.43 14.49 36.32
C TYR A 24 0.48 13.46 36.95
N ASP A 25 -0.40 12.88 36.12
CA ASP A 25 -1.19 11.69 36.43
C ASP A 25 -0.89 10.61 35.39
N LEU A 26 0.15 9.81 35.69
CA LEU A 26 0.64 8.73 34.83
C LEU A 26 0.24 7.34 35.33
N GLN A 27 -0.78 7.26 36.18
CA GLN A 27 -1.17 5.97 36.79
C GLN A 27 -1.65 4.94 35.77
N SER A 28 -2.15 5.41 34.63
CA SER A 28 -2.56 4.59 33.48
C SER A 28 -1.39 3.95 32.73
N PHE A 29 -0.16 4.41 32.94
CA PHE A 29 1.04 3.81 32.35
C PHE A 29 1.67 2.79 33.32
N SER A 30 2.28 1.76 32.77
CA SER A 30 3.02 0.74 33.52
C SER A 30 4.09 1.40 34.40
N PHE A 31 4.24 0.92 35.64
CA PHE A 31 5.16 1.50 36.63
C PHE A 31 6.57 1.77 36.06
N PHE A 32 7.14 0.81 35.34
CA PHE A 32 8.47 0.89 34.74
C PHE A 32 8.61 1.89 33.57
N GLN A 33 7.50 2.39 33.02
CA GLN A 33 7.48 3.32 31.88
C GLN A 33 7.19 4.76 32.31
N ARG A 34 6.66 4.98 33.52
CA ARG A 34 6.20 6.31 34.00
C ARG A 34 7.30 7.36 33.95
N GLY A 35 8.52 7.01 34.35
CA GLY A 35 9.67 7.93 34.29
C GLY A 35 9.97 8.40 32.87
N SER A 36 10.02 7.47 31.90
CA SER A 36 10.25 7.84 30.50
C SER A 36 9.11 8.66 29.89
N VAL A 37 7.87 8.34 30.24
CA VAL A 37 6.70 9.10 29.78
C VAL A 37 6.73 10.53 30.34
N GLN A 38 7.08 10.69 31.62
CA GLN A 38 7.20 12.00 32.25
C GLN A 38 8.27 12.88 31.58
N GLU A 39 9.45 12.33 31.33
CA GLU A 39 10.53 13.04 30.60
C GLU A 39 10.07 13.48 29.22
N PHE A 40 9.37 12.61 28.48
CA PHE A 40 8.88 12.92 27.14
C PHE A 40 7.78 13.99 27.14
N ILE A 41 6.84 13.93 28.10
CA ILE A 41 5.83 14.96 28.30
C ILE A 41 6.48 16.31 28.61
N GLY A 42 7.50 16.32 29.48
CA GLY A 42 8.24 17.53 29.82
C GLY A 42 8.92 18.14 28.60
N PHE A 43 9.62 17.31 27.82
CA PHE A 43 10.26 17.72 26.56
C PHE A 43 9.25 18.28 25.55
N ALA A 44 8.16 17.56 25.27
CA ALA A 44 7.13 18.00 24.32
C ALA A 44 6.47 19.31 24.77
N SER A 45 6.19 19.44 26.06
CA SER A 45 5.60 20.67 26.63
C SER A 45 6.54 21.87 26.49
N LYS A 46 7.84 21.67 26.78
CA LYS A 46 8.86 22.71 26.58
C LYS A 46 8.92 23.16 25.12
N THR A 47 9.02 22.21 24.18
CA THR A 47 9.06 22.52 22.75
C THR A 47 7.80 23.25 22.28
N LEU A 48 6.61 22.87 22.76
CA LEU A 48 5.37 23.55 22.41
C LEU A 48 5.37 25.02 22.84
N VAL A 49 5.81 25.32 24.06
CA VAL A 49 5.91 26.72 24.53
C VAL A 49 6.96 27.51 23.75
N GLU A 50 8.09 26.90 23.40
CA GLU A 50 9.13 27.55 22.59
C GLU A 50 8.64 27.92 21.19
N ARG A 51 7.81 27.06 20.58
CA ARG A 51 7.32 27.24 19.22
C ARG A 51 6.01 28.05 19.11
N THR A 52 5.28 28.21 20.21
CA THR A 52 4.06 29.05 20.24
C THR A 52 4.41 30.52 20.48
N GLN A 53 3.81 31.43 19.71
CA GLN A 53 4.04 32.87 19.85
C GLN A 53 3.41 33.41 21.12
N ALA A 54 3.93 34.50 21.68
CA ALA A 54 3.30 35.18 22.82
C ALA A 54 1.90 35.67 22.46
N ALA A 55 1.02 35.74 23.45
CA ALA A 55 -0.40 36.07 23.30
C ALA A 55 -1.18 35.16 22.32
N THR A 56 -0.78 33.89 22.18
CA THR A 56 -1.49 32.93 21.32
C THR A 56 -1.92 31.67 22.05
N ARG A 57 -3.07 31.14 21.62
CA ARG A 57 -3.62 29.85 22.06
C ARG A 57 -3.54 28.87 20.92
N GLN A 58 -3.12 27.66 21.24
CA GLN A 58 -2.94 26.62 20.25
C GLN A 58 -3.28 25.25 20.83
N SER A 59 -3.82 24.38 19.98
CA SER A 59 -4.02 22.97 20.27
C SER A 59 -3.27 22.15 19.23
N VAL A 60 -2.55 21.13 19.69
CA VAL A 60 -1.76 20.25 18.83
C VAL A 60 -2.21 18.84 19.06
N LYS A 61 -2.79 18.24 18.02
CA LYS A 61 -3.14 16.83 18.02
C LYS A 61 -1.88 16.00 17.81
N GLN A 62 -1.72 14.94 18.60
CA GLN A 62 -0.67 13.95 18.40
C GLN A 62 -1.25 12.57 18.72
N ASP A 63 -1.60 11.83 17.67
CA ASP A 63 -2.27 10.53 17.76
C ASP A 63 -3.58 10.59 18.57
N VAL A 64 -3.65 9.89 19.69
CA VAL A 64 -4.82 9.85 20.60
C VAL A 64 -4.79 10.96 21.65
N TYR A 65 -3.72 11.76 21.69
CA TYR A 65 -3.54 12.83 22.67
C TYR A 65 -3.78 14.20 22.04
N MET A 66 -4.24 15.13 22.86
CA MET A 66 -4.37 16.54 22.54
C MET A 66 -3.50 17.35 23.52
N CYS A 67 -2.61 18.17 22.96
CA CYS A 67 -1.77 19.08 23.72
C CYS A 67 -2.31 20.50 23.54
N HIS A 68 -2.87 21.08 24.58
CA HIS A 68 -3.30 22.48 24.59
C HIS A 68 -2.17 23.33 25.14
N VAL A 69 -1.84 24.42 24.47
CA VAL A 69 -0.85 25.40 24.92
C VAL A 69 -1.43 26.79 24.85
N TYR A 70 -1.15 27.58 25.88
CA TYR A 70 -1.46 29.00 25.91
C TYR A 70 -0.24 29.76 26.41
N VAL A 71 0.23 30.73 25.61
CA VAL A 71 1.28 31.66 26.00
C VAL A 71 0.66 33.05 26.10
N ARG A 72 0.73 33.66 27.28
CA ARG A 72 0.23 35.01 27.56
C ARG A 72 1.16 36.09 26.98
N ALA A 73 0.70 37.34 26.99
CA ALA A 73 1.48 38.49 26.54
C ALA A 73 2.70 38.79 27.43
N ASP A 74 2.64 38.42 28.72
CA ASP A 74 3.73 38.53 29.70
C ASP A 74 4.73 37.36 29.65
N ASN A 75 4.65 36.53 28.62
CA ASN A 75 5.47 35.32 28.40
C ASN A 75 5.27 34.20 29.43
N LEU A 76 4.24 34.26 30.27
CA LEU A 76 3.82 33.12 31.06
C LEU A 76 3.04 32.13 30.18
N GLY A 77 3.45 30.87 30.15
CA GLY A 77 2.87 29.84 29.31
C GLY A 77 2.43 28.63 30.10
N ALA A 78 1.41 27.93 29.65
CA ALA A 78 1.03 26.64 30.21
C ALA A 78 0.65 25.64 29.12
N VAL A 79 0.96 24.37 29.38
CA VAL A 79 0.64 23.22 28.53
C VAL A 79 -0.21 22.24 29.32
N LEU A 80 -1.27 21.74 28.70
CA LEU A 80 -2.13 20.69 29.21
C LEU A 80 -2.15 19.55 28.20
N ILE A 81 -1.82 18.33 28.65
CA ILE A 81 -1.90 17.12 27.83
C ILE A 81 -3.06 16.28 28.31
N ALA A 82 -3.97 15.98 27.39
CA ALA A 82 -5.20 15.24 27.63
C ALA A 82 -5.44 14.21 26.52
N ASP A 83 -6.41 13.32 26.74
CA ASP A 83 -7.00 12.54 25.65
C ASP A 83 -7.66 13.47 24.63
N HIS A 84 -7.68 13.06 23.36
CA HIS A 84 -8.31 13.79 22.26
C HIS A 84 -9.80 14.11 22.50
N GLU A 85 -10.50 13.24 23.24
CA GLU A 85 -11.92 13.40 23.57
C GLU A 85 -12.17 14.44 24.67
N TYR A 86 -11.13 14.89 25.39
CA TYR A 86 -11.29 15.92 26.42
C TYR A 86 -11.72 17.26 25.76
N PRO A 87 -12.77 17.93 26.25
CA PRO A 87 -13.27 19.14 25.60
C PRO A 87 -12.20 20.23 25.52
N GLN A 88 -11.80 20.61 24.31
CA GLN A 88 -10.76 21.60 24.05
C GLN A 88 -11.02 22.94 24.77
N ARG A 89 -12.29 23.36 24.82
CA ARG A 89 -12.71 24.59 25.48
C ARG A 89 -12.39 24.55 26.96
N VAL A 90 -12.79 23.46 27.64
CA VAL A 90 -12.49 23.22 29.06
C VAL A 90 -10.98 23.19 29.31
N GLY A 91 -10.21 22.56 28.41
CA GLY A 91 -8.75 22.54 28.50
C GLY A 91 -8.13 23.95 28.46
N HIS A 92 -8.57 24.80 27.54
CA HIS A 92 -8.09 26.19 27.45
C HIS A 92 -8.58 27.07 28.59
N THR A 93 -9.80 26.84 29.11
CA THR A 93 -10.29 27.51 30.32
C THR A 93 -9.44 27.15 31.53
N LEU A 94 -9.09 25.87 31.65
CA LEU A 94 -8.21 25.38 32.71
C LEU A 94 -6.83 26.01 32.64
N LEU A 95 -6.25 26.12 31.44
CA LEU A 95 -4.97 26.81 31.23
C LEU A 95 -5.02 28.27 31.69
N THR A 96 -6.07 29.01 31.35
CA THR A 96 -6.26 30.41 31.80
C THR A 96 -6.29 30.49 33.32
N LYS A 97 -7.15 29.68 33.96
CA LYS A 97 -7.28 29.65 35.41
C LYS A 97 -5.97 29.32 36.11
N VAL A 98 -5.22 28.35 35.59
CA VAL A 98 -3.95 27.92 36.18
C VAL A 98 -2.90 29.01 36.04
N LEU A 99 -2.86 29.72 34.91
CA LEU A 99 -1.96 30.85 34.72
C LEU A 99 -2.31 32.03 35.63
N ASP A 100 -3.59 32.32 35.82
CA ASP A 100 -4.05 33.39 36.72
C ASP A 100 -3.79 33.05 38.19
N ASP A 101 -4.11 31.82 38.62
CA ASP A 101 -3.82 31.36 39.99
C ASP A 101 -2.30 31.37 40.25
N PHE A 102 -1.50 30.95 39.26
CA PHE A 102 -0.05 30.99 39.36
C PHE A 102 0.50 32.42 39.48
N ALA A 103 0.05 33.33 38.60
CA ALA A 103 0.48 34.73 38.64
C ALA A 103 0.03 35.47 39.91
N SER A 104 -1.07 35.05 40.54
CA SER A 104 -1.53 35.62 41.81
C SER A 104 -0.67 35.21 43.02
N LYS A 105 0.00 34.05 42.96
CA LYS A 105 0.78 33.47 44.07
C LYS A 105 2.29 33.60 43.89
N VAL A 106 2.77 33.67 42.66
CA VAL A 106 4.20 33.72 42.32
C VAL A 106 4.50 35.01 41.58
N SER A 107 5.31 35.90 42.19
CA SER A 107 5.68 37.18 41.59
C SER A 107 6.40 36.99 40.25
N ALA A 108 6.12 37.89 39.30
CA ALA A 108 6.71 37.88 37.95
C ALA A 108 8.24 37.95 37.95
N ASP A 109 8.85 38.55 38.97
CA ASP A 109 10.31 38.65 39.12
C ASP A 109 10.99 37.28 39.30
N GLN A 110 10.25 36.29 39.78
CA GLN A 110 10.78 34.94 40.06
C GLN A 110 10.77 34.05 38.81
N TRP A 111 9.93 34.36 37.80
CA TRP A 111 9.77 33.49 36.62
C TRP A 111 11.04 33.37 35.77
N PRO A 112 11.80 34.46 35.50
CA PRO A 112 13.03 34.35 34.73
C PRO A 112 14.18 33.73 35.52
N VAL A 113 14.23 33.90 36.84
CA VAL A 113 15.39 33.53 37.66
C VAL A 113 15.34 32.07 38.12
N THR A 114 14.15 31.50 38.20
CA THR A 114 13.97 30.13 38.71
C THR A 114 14.59 29.09 37.77
N THR A 115 15.50 28.29 38.31
CA THR A 115 16.13 27.15 37.64
C THR A 115 15.65 25.80 38.20
N ASN A 116 14.96 25.78 39.34
CA ASN A 116 14.50 24.56 39.99
C ASN A 116 13.01 24.63 40.37
N GLU A 117 12.23 23.66 39.91
CA GLU A 117 10.80 23.51 40.19
C GLU A 117 10.48 23.44 41.69
N ALA A 118 11.39 22.90 42.50
CA ALA A 118 11.21 22.77 43.95
C ALA A 118 11.22 24.13 44.68
N ALA A 119 11.81 25.16 44.09
CA ALA A 119 11.88 26.50 44.68
C ALA A 119 10.52 27.24 44.62
N ILE A 120 9.64 26.86 43.69
CA ILE A 120 8.33 27.50 43.52
C ILE A 120 7.28 26.76 44.36
N GLN A 121 6.79 27.46 45.38
CA GLN A 121 5.72 27.00 46.26
C GLN A 121 4.34 27.18 45.59
N PHE A 122 4.03 26.27 44.66
CA PHE A 122 2.73 26.20 44.01
C PHE A 122 2.15 24.78 44.12
N GLY A 123 1.56 24.48 45.28
CA GLY A 123 1.01 23.15 45.60
C GLY A 123 -0.40 22.89 45.08
N THR A 124 -1.07 23.88 44.48
CA THR A 124 -2.46 23.74 44.00
C THR A 124 -2.58 23.00 42.67
N LEU A 125 -1.47 22.84 41.93
CA LEU A 125 -1.48 22.26 40.58
C LEU A 125 -1.91 20.78 40.55
N PRO A 126 -1.43 19.87 41.43
CA PRO A 126 -1.88 18.48 41.44
C PRO A 126 -3.35 18.32 41.83
N ALA A 127 -3.81 19.12 42.80
CA ALA A 127 -5.22 19.12 43.22
C ALA A 127 -6.13 19.62 42.09
N THR A 128 -5.68 20.63 41.36
CA THR A 128 -6.37 21.15 40.16
C THR A 128 -6.43 20.07 39.07
N LEU A 129 -5.31 19.40 38.77
CA LEU A 129 -5.27 18.31 37.79
C LEU A 129 -6.26 17.20 38.15
N SER A 130 -6.31 16.79 39.44
CA SER A 130 -7.23 15.76 39.91
C SER A 130 -8.70 16.19 39.84
N LYS A 131 -9.01 17.44 40.19
CA LYS A 131 -10.39 17.95 40.18
C LYS A 131 -10.95 18.01 38.76
N TYR A 132 -10.15 18.47 37.80
CA TYR A 132 -10.58 18.65 36.42
C TYR A 132 -10.46 17.39 35.55
N GLN A 133 -10.20 16.23 36.16
CA GLN A 133 -10.39 14.93 35.49
C GLN A 133 -11.84 14.74 35.03
N ASP A 134 -12.82 15.28 35.77
CA ASP A 134 -14.21 15.40 35.31
C ASP A 134 -14.42 16.75 34.60
N PRO A 135 -14.70 16.78 33.28
CA PRO A 135 -14.94 18.02 32.56
C PRO A 135 -16.16 18.81 33.05
N ARG A 136 -17.13 18.17 33.72
CA ARG A 136 -18.34 18.82 34.24
C ARG A 136 -18.05 19.77 35.40
N GLU A 137 -16.95 19.55 36.11
CA GLU A 137 -16.45 20.46 37.15
C GLU A 137 -15.99 21.82 36.56
N ALA A 138 -15.94 21.93 35.23
CA ALA A 138 -15.70 23.18 34.52
C ALA A 138 -16.96 24.02 34.31
N ASP A 139 -18.16 23.52 34.63
CA ASP A 139 -19.42 24.29 34.55
C ASP A 139 -19.40 25.52 35.46
N ALA A 140 -18.57 25.51 36.53
CA ALA A 140 -18.32 26.68 37.37
C ALA A 140 -17.52 27.81 36.68
N LEU A 141 -17.10 27.64 35.42
CA LEU A 141 -16.21 28.54 34.67
C LEU A 141 -16.92 29.31 33.53
N THR A 142 -18.25 29.38 33.55
CA THR A 142 -19.09 29.95 32.47
C THR A 142 -18.68 31.35 32.01
N ARG A 143 -18.16 32.21 32.90
CA ARG A 143 -17.71 33.58 32.53
C ARG A 143 -16.45 33.60 31.66
N MET A 144 -15.47 32.73 31.91
CA MET A 144 -14.25 32.64 31.08
C MET A 144 -14.54 31.99 29.72
N GLN A 145 -15.76 31.49 29.50
CA GLN A 145 -16.15 30.82 28.28
C GLN A 145 -16.47 31.79 27.15
N GLU A 146 -17.00 32.97 27.48
CA GLU A 146 -17.28 34.04 26.51
C GLU A 146 -15.98 34.63 25.93
N ASP A 147 -14.99 34.93 26.78
CA ASP A 147 -13.68 35.46 26.33
C ASP A 147 -12.90 34.47 25.42
N LEU A 148 -13.09 33.16 25.64
CA LEU A 148 -12.49 32.12 24.81
C LEU A 148 -13.16 31.99 23.44
N ASP A 149 -14.42 32.42 23.29
CA ASP A 149 -15.14 32.35 22.02
C ASP A 149 -14.71 33.43 21.03
N GLU A 150 -14.32 34.58 21.56
CA GLU A 150 -13.70 35.64 20.75
C GLU A 150 -12.24 35.32 20.40
N THR A 151 -11.56 34.51 21.23
CA THR A 151 -10.15 34.16 21.02
C THR A 151 -9.99 32.98 20.05
N LYS A 152 -9.47 33.25 18.85
CA LYS A 152 -9.17 32.20 17.86
C LYS A 152 -8.10 31.22 18.36
N ILE A 153 -8.52 29.98 18.68
CA ILE A 153 -7.58 28.90 19.02
C ILE A 153 -7.04 28.27 17.73
N ILE A 154 -5.72 28.26 17.57
CA ILE A 154 -5.06 27.66 16.41
C ILE A 154 -4.96 26.14 16.60
N LEU A 155 -5.62 25.36 15.73
CA LEU A 155 -5.51 23.90 15.74
C LEU A 155 -4.45 23.43 14.75
N ARG A 156 -3.55 22.55 15.21
CA ARG A 156 -2.53 21.89 14.41
C ARG A 156 -2.62 20.37 14.56
N ASN A 157 -2.41 19.64 13.46
CA ASN A 157 -2.68 18.20 13.40
C ASN A 157 -1.55 17.31 13.94
N THR A 158 -0.33 17.83 14.01
CA THR A 158 0.87 17.11 14.47
C THR A 158 1.83 18.06 15.18
N ILE A 159 2.65 17.56 16.10
CA ILE A 159 3.73 18.35 16.73
C ILE A 159 4.72 18.84 15.66
N GLU A 160 4.96 18.06 14.61
CA GLU A 160 5.84 18.44 13.49
C GLU A 160 5.39 19.73 12.78
N SER A 161 4.08 20.00 12.73
CA SER A 161 3.55 21.23 12.11
C SER A 161 3.81 22.51 12.90
N VAL A 162 4.32 22.38 14.13
CA VAL A 162 4.77 23.51 14.96
C VAL A 162 6.28 23.72 14.87
N LEU A 163 7.03 22.79 14.27
CA LEU A 163 8.48 22.87 14.14
C LEU A 163 8.89 23.74 12.95
N GLU A 164 10.16 24.16 12.93
CA GLU A 164 10.72 24.93 11.82
C GLU A 164 10.86 24.10 10.54
N ARG A 165 10.86 24.77 9.39
CA ARG A 165 10.93 24.12 8.08
C ARG A 165 12.24 23.34 7.94
N GLY A 166 12.14 22.02 7.92
CA GLY A 166 13.28 21.11 7.76
C GLY A 166 13.73 20.43 9.07
N GLU A 167 13.16 20.80 10.22
CA GLU A 167 13.39 20.09 11.48
C GLU A 167 12.41 18.92 11.64
N LYS A 168 12.91 17.78 12.12
CA LYS A 168 12.09 16.63 12.50
C LYS A 168 12.09 16.47 14.01
N LEU A 169 10.95 16.03 14.56
CA LEU A 169 10.83 15.73 15.99
C LEU A 169 11.86 14.69 16.45
N ASP A 170 12.14 13.68 15.61
CA ASP A 170 13.13 12.65 15.90
C ASP A 170 14.54 13.22 16.09
N ASP A 171 14.92 14.23 15.30
CA ASP A 171 16.23 14.88 15.40
C ASP A 171 16.34 15.70 16.70
N LEU A 172 15.23 16.31 17.13
CA LEU A 172 15.17 17.05 18.40
C LEU A 172 15.26 16.09 19.60
N VAL A 173 14.60 14.93 19.53
CA VAL A 173 14.70 13.89 20.58
C VAL A 173 16.14 13.38 20.70
N ASP A 174 16.82 13.13 19.58
CA ASP A 174 18.19 12.65 19.59
C ASP A 174 19.17 13.69 20.16
N LYS A 175 18.98 14.97 19.85
CA LYS A 175 19.78 16.10 20.36
C LYS A 175 19.46 16.52 21.80
N SER A 176 18.31 16.13 22.35
CA SER A 176 17.87 16.57 23.67
C SER A 176 18.75 15.98 24.78
N GLU A 177 19.38 16.83 25.58
CA GLU A 177 20.11 16.44 26.80
C GLU A 177 19.17 16.16 27.98
N SER A 178 17.94 16.67 27.91
CA SER A 178 16.91 16.49 28.95
C SER A 178 16.24 15.10 28.96
N LEU A 179 16.53 14.26 27.96
CA LEU A 179 15.98 12.92 27.84
C LEU A 179 17.06 11.87 28.14
N SER A 180 16.77 10.97 29.08
CA SER A 180 17.65 9.84 29.37
C SER A 180 17.74 8.88 28.18
N LEU A 181 18.84 8.11 28.11
CA LEU A 181 19.01 7.09 27.06
C LEU A 181 17.86 6.08 27.03
N GLN A 182 17.33 5.74 28.20
CA GLN A 182 16.16 4.85 28.34
C GLN A 182 14.91 5.47 27.72
N SER A 183 14.65 6.76 27.96
CA SER A 183 13.48 7.46 27.40
C SER A 183 13.56 7.63 25.89
N LYS A 184 14.76 7.91 25.35
CA LYS A 184 14.99 7.95 23.89
C LYS A 184 14.71 6.59 23.23
N ALA A 185 15.20 5.51 23.83
CA ALA A 185 14.96 4.15 23.33
C ALA A 185 13.47 3.75 23.44
N PHE A 186 12.82 4.10 24.55
CA PHE A 186 11.39 3.90 24.76
C PHE A 186 10.56 4.63 23.70
N TYR A 187 10.85 5.90 23.44
CA TYR A 187 10.18 6.70 22.41
C TYR A 187 10.27 6.03 21.03
N LYS A 188 11.47 5.62 20.61
CA LYS A 188 11.68 4.96 19.30
C LYS A 188 10.92 3.65 19.19
N THR A 189 10.87 2.88 20.28
CA THR A 189 10.14 1.60 20.33
C THR A 189 8.64 1.83 20.31
N ALA A 190 8.13 2.75 21.14
CA ALA A 190 6.72 3.10 21.21
C ALA A 190 6.20 3.68 19.88
N LYS A 191 6.99 4.53 19.19
CA LYS A 191 6.63 5.04 17.87
C LYS A 191 6.51 3.94 16.83
N LYS A 192 7.42 2.96 16.84
CA LYS A 192 7.37 1.78 15.96
C LYS A 192 6.13 0.94 16.27
N THR A 193 5.91 0.57 17.52
CA THR A 193 4.74 -0.21 17.94
C THR A 193 3.43 0.53 17.68
N ASN A 194 3.37 1.85 17.89
CA ASN A 194 2.19 2.66 17.58
C ASN A 194 1.95 2.81 16.07
N SER A 195 3.00 2.85 15.25
CA SER A 195 2.83 2.80 13.80
C SER A 195 2.29 1.46 13.31
N GLU A 196 2.56 0.38 14.06
CA GLU A 196 2.07 -0.97 13.81
C GLU A 196 0.63 -1.16 14.36
N SER A 197 0.32 -0.64 15.56
CA SER A 197 -0.99 -0.78 16.21
C SER A 197 -2.05 0.24 15.75
N ARG A 198 -1.64 1.42 15.23
CA ARG A 198 -2.58 2.36 14.57
C ARG A 198 -3.06 1.84 13.22
N ALA A 199 -2.37 0.86 12.62
CA ALA A 199 -2.90 0.08 11.50
C ALA A 199 -3.93 -0.98 11.96
N GLU A 200 -3.92 -1.36 13.24
CA GLU A 200 -4.78 -2.39 13.83
C GLU A 200 -6.10 -1.83 14.41
N TYR A 201 -6.14 -0.54 14.80
CA TYR A 201 -7.29 0.09 15.48
C TYR A 201 -8.30 0.81 14.57
N ALA A 202 -8.06 0.87 13.25
CA ALA A 202 -9.00 1.48 12.29
C ALA A 202 -10.22 0.59 11.94
N ARG A 203 -10.29 -0.61 12.55
CA ARG A 203 -11.29 -1.67 12.38
C ARG A 203 -12.53 -1.47 13.27
N PRO A 204 -13.77 -1.43 12.75
CA PRO A 204 -14.96 -1.32 13.60
C PRO A 204 -15.26 -2.65 14.29
N ARG A 205 -15.49 -2.64 15.61
CA ARG A 205 -15.88 -3.83 16.39
C ARG A 205 -17.41 -3.96 16.51
N HIS A 206 -17.95 -5.14 16.18
CA HIS A 206 -19.26 -5.60 16.62
C HIS A 206 -19.14 -6.79 17.59
N THR A 207 -20.11 -6.89 18.50
CA THR A 207 -20.27 -7.81 19.65
C THR A 207 -20.56 -9.27 19.25
N PRO A 208 -20.47 -10.25 20.19
CA PRO A 208 -20.06 -11.62 19.86
C PRO A 208 -21.22 -12.58 19.61
N HIS A 209 -21.15 -13.32 18.49
CA HIS A 209 -21.75 -14.64 18.34
C HIS A 209 -20.82 -15.56 17.53
N ALA A 210 -20.49 -16.72 18.12
CA ALA A 210 -19.87 -17.98 17.66
C ALA A 210 -18.97 -18.04 16.39
N PRO A 211 -17.89 -18.87 16.41
CA PRO A 211 -16.80 -18.78 15.44
C PRO A 211 -17.10 -19.57 14.15
N ALA A 212 -17.21 -18.86 13.03
CA ALA A 212 -16.83 -19.39 11.72
C ALA A 212 -15.47 -18.77 11.38
N ALA A 213 -14.53 -19.58 10.89
CA ALA A 213 -13.21 -19.12 10.49
C ALA A 213 -13.29 -18.18 9.27
N THR A 214 -13.64 -16.91 9.49
CA THR A 214 -13.60 -15.85 8.49
C THR A 214 -12.33 -15.04 8.72
N MET A 215 -11.47 -14.95 7.69
CA MET A 215 -10.34 -14.02 7.71
C MET A 215 -10.86 -12.61 7.98
N ASP A 216 -10.26 -11.93 8.96
CA ASP A 216 -10.63 -10.58 9.35
C ASP A 216 -10.50 -9.61 8.13
N PRO A 217 -11.57 -8.93 7.68
CA PRO A 217 -11.61 -8.15 6.44
C PRO A 217 -10.50 -7.11 6.28
N GLU A 218 -10.01 -6.54 7.38
CA GLU A 218 -8.91 -5.61 7.31
C GLU A 218 -7.54 -6.31 7.28
N ALA A 219 -7.38 -7.51 7.84
CA ALA A 219 -6.17 -8.31 7.60
C ALA A 219 -6.08 -8.67 6.11
N PHE A 220 -7.23 -8.94 5.48
CA PHE A 220 -7.34 -9.12 4.04
C PHE A 220 -6.97 -7.84 3.26
N LEU A 221 -7.40 -6.66 3.72
CA LEU A 221 -7.01 -5.37 3.14
C LEU A 221 -5.52 -5.04 3.34
N ASP A 222 -4.93 -5.37 4.48
CA ASP A 222 -3.51 -5.20 4.76
C ASP A 222 -2.66 -6.09 3.85
N ILE A 223 -3.05 -7.36 3.70
CA ILE A 223 -2.43 -8.28 2.75
C ILE A 223 -2.56 -7.70 1.33
N ALA A 224 -3.73 -7.20 0.94
CA ALA A 224 -3.93 -6.58 -0.37
C ALA A 224 -2.99 -5.37 -0.59
N ASN A 225 -2.84 -4.52 0.41
CA ASN A 225 -1.94 -3.37 0.40
C ASN A 225 -0.46 -3.76 0.43
N GLN A 226 -0.10 -4.91 0.98
CA GLN A 226 1.26 -5.45 0.88
C GLN A 226 1.52 -6.01 -0.51
N VAL A 227 0.55 -6.75 -1.07
CA VAL A 227 0.65 -7.40 -2.38
C VAL A 227 0.88 -6.39 -3.50
N ILE A 228 0.22 -5.22 -3.46
CA ILE A 228 0.44 -4.16 -4.45
C ILE A 228 1.84 -3.51 -4.34
N LYS A 229 2.45 -3.52 -3.15
CA LYS A 229 3.78 -2.95 -2.86
C LYS A 229 4.93 -3.95 -3.04
N LEU A 230 4.63 -5.21 -3.39
CA LEU A 230 5.66 -6.23 -3.59
C LEU A 230 6.68 -5.80 -4.65
N LYS A 231 7.96 -5.93 -4.31
CA LYS A 231 9.05 -5.75 -5.27
C LYS A 231 9.12 -6.98 -6.16
N MET A 232 8.94 -6.79 -7.46
CA MET A 232 8.96 -7.89 -8.43
C MET A 232 10.38 -8.44 -8.66
N PHE A 233 11.39 -7.55 -8.64
CA PHE A 233 12.78 -7.94 -8.76
C PHE A 233 13.38 -8.37 -7.40
N PRO A 234 14.19 -9.44 -7.35
CA PRO A 234 14.55 -10.34 -8.44
C PRO A 234 13.65 -11.58 -8.56
N TYR A 235 12.91 -11.95 -7.51
CA TYR A 235 12.33 -13.28 -7.39
C TYR A 235 11.18 -13.56 -8.37
N PHE A 236 10.26 -12.61 -8.57
CA PHE A 236 9.15 -12.78 -9.52
C PHE A 236 9.65 -12.73 -10.97
N ASP A 237 10.66 -11.90 -11.24
CA ASP A 237 11.37 -11.88 -12.53
C ASP A 237 12.05 -13.24 -12.82
N ILE A 238 12.74 -13.83 -11.84
CA ILE A 238 13.34 -15.17 -11.98
C ILE A 238 12.25 -16.22 -12.32
N ALA A 239 11.14 -16.24 -11.55
CA ALA A 239 10.06 -17.20 -11.79
C ALA A 239 9.43 -17.05 -13.18
N HIS A 240 9.20 -15.81 -13.62
CA HIS A 240 8.69 -15.51 -14.96
C HIS A 240 9.66 -15.94 -16.05
N SER A 241 10.93 -15.52 -15.95
CA SER A 241 11.97 -15.86 -16.92
C SER A 241 12.23 -17.36 -17.01
N LEU A 242 12.23 -18.06 -15.87
CA LEU A 242 12.39 -19.51 -15.81
C LEU A 242 11.26 -20.23 -16.56
N LEU A 243 10.00 -19.85 -16.28
CA LEU A 243 8.85 -20.48 -16.94
C LEU A 243 8.73 -20.10 -18.42
N CYS A 244 9.17 -18.90 -18.81
CA CYS A 244 9.28 -18.51 -20.22
C CYS A 244 10.33 -19.35 -20.96
N ALA A 245 11.53 -19.50 -20.40
CA ALA A 245 12.57 -20.37 -20.96
C ALA A 245 12.10 -21.83 -21.04
N LEU A 246 11.40 -22.32 -20.00
CA LEU A 246 10.80 -23.65 -20.00
C LEU A 246 9.79 -23.81 -21.15
N SER A 247 8.91 -22.82 -21.36
CA SER A 247 7.92 -22.86 -22.45
C SER A 247 8.56 -22.88 -23.84
N VAL A 248 9.65 -22.14 -24.05
CA VAL A 248 10.39 -22.14 -25.32
C VAL A 248 11.04 -23.50 -25.56
N LYS A 249 11.62 -24.10 -24.52
CA LYS A 249 12.22 -25.42 -24.59
C LYS A 249 11.19 -26.52 -24.85
N GLU A 250 10.03 -26.47 -24.18
CA GLU A 250 8.92 -27.40 -24.41
C GLU A 250 8.35 -27.27 -25.83
N ASP A 251 8.27 -26.04 -26.37
CA ASP A 251 7.78 -25.79 -27.73
C ASP A 251 8.74 -26.27 -28.82
N LEU A 252 10.05 -26.29 -28.54
CA LEU A 252 11.07 -26.91 -29.41
C LEU A 252 11.02 -28.46 -29.39
N GLY A 253 10.36 -29.05 -28.40
CA GLY A 253 10.21 -30.50 -28.26
C GLY A 253 11.55 -31.26 -28.22
N ALA A 254 11.58 -32.43 -28.86
CA ALA A 254 12.76 -33.31 -28.89
C ALA A 254 14.00 -32.66 -29.55
N GLY A 255 13.80 -31.66 -30.41
CA GLY A 255 14.88 -30.94 -31.12
C GLY A 255 15.55 -29.84 -30.30
N ALA A 256 15.10 -29.57 -29.06
CA ALA A 256 15.53 -28.40 -28.29
C ALA A 256 17.05 -28.33 -28.04
N HIS A 257 17.68 -29.45 -27.70
CA HIS A 257 19.14 -29.48 -27.45
C HIS A 257 19.94 -29.30 -28.73
N THR A 258 19.52 -29.94 -29.83
CA THR A 258 20.18 -29.79 -31.13
C THR A 258 20.07 -28.36 -31.63
N PHE A 259 18.88 -27.76 -31.54
CA PHE A 259 18.64 -26.38 -31.96
C PHE A 259 19.43 -25.38 -31.13
N SER A 260 19.36 -25.45 -29.79
CA SER A 260 20.06 -24.49 -28.91
C SER A 260 21.58 -24.52 -29.08
N ARG A 261 22.17 -25.70 -29.34
CA ARG A 261 23.62 -25.82 -29.59
C ARG A 261 24.02 -25.35 -30.99
N LYS A 262 23.19 -25.59 -32.00
CA LYS A 262 23.47 -25.17 -33.38
C LYS A 262 23.21 -23.68 -33.62
N HIS A 263 22.22 -23.12 -32.92
CA HIS A 263 21.76 -21.75 -33.07
C HIS A 263 21.55 -21.05 -31.70
N PRO A 264 22.60 -20.85 -30.89
CA PRO A 264 22.47 -20.34 -29.53
C PRO A 264 21.92 -18.92 -29.47
N LEU A 265 22.31 -18.05 -30.42
CA LEU A 265 21.81 -16.66 -30.48
C LEU A 265 20.33 -16.61 -30.87
N ALA A 266 19.88 -17.45 -31.79
CA ALA A 266 18.46 -17.55 -32.16
C ALA A 266 17.64 -18.07 -30.96
N CYS A 267 18.14 -19.08 -30.25
CA CYS A 267 17.51 -19.61 -29.04
C CYS A 267 17.41 -18.56 -27.92
N TRP A 268 18.49 -17.80 -27.69
CA TRP A 268 18.50 -16.69 -26.74
C TRP A 268 17.49 -15.62 -27.14
N LEU A 269 17.49 -15.19 -28.41
CA LEU A 269 16.59 -14.17 -28.93
C LEU A 269 15.12 -14.59 -28.81
N SER A 270 14.78 -15.81 -29.21
CA SER A 270 13.43 -16.37 -29.02
C SER A 270 13.01 -16.34 -27.55
N THR A 271 13.92 -16.67 -26.64
CA THR A 271 13.62 -16.62 -25.20
C THR A 271 13.42 -15.18 -24.71
N MET A 272 14.24 -14.22 -25.14
CA MET A 272 14.08 -12.81 -24.78
C MET A 272 12.77 -12.25 -25.33
N LEU A 273 12.38 -12.63 -26.55
CA LEU A 273 11.10 -12.25 -27.13
C LEU A 273 9.94 -12.74 -26.26
N VAL A 274 9.96 -13.98 -25.78
CA VAL A 274 8.90 -14.51 -24.88
C VAL A 274 8.92 -13.82 -23.52
N VAL A 275 10.10 -13.55 -22.93
CA VAL A 275 10.22 -12.92 -21.61
C VAL A 275 9.70 -11.48 -21.62
N PHE A 276 10.07 -10.70 -22.64
CA PHE A 276 9.78 -9.27 -22.76
C PHE A 276 8.61 -8.94 -23.69
N ALA A 277 7.95 -9.94 -24.29
CA ALA A 277 6.89 -9.78 -25.29
C ALA A 277 5.85 -8.71 -24.91
N GLY A 278 5.32 -8.75 -23.68
CA GLY A 278 4.29 -7.82 -23.25
C GLY A 278 4.73 -6.36 -23.31
N GLY A 279 5.99 -6.08 -22.95
CA GLY A 279 6.55 -4.73 -23.06
C GLY A 279 6.81 -4.34 -24.52
N MET A 280 7.37 -5.24 -25.32
CA MET A 280 7.70 -4.97 -26.73
C MET A 280 6.46 -4.68 -27.58
N VAL A 281 5.41 -5.50 -27.42
CA VAL A 281 4.14 -5.32 -28.14
C VAL A 281 3.42 -4.06 -27.67
N ALA A 282 3.36 -3.81 -26.35
CA ALA A 282 2.74 -2.59 -25.83
C ALA A 282 3.46 -1.33 -26.33
N ASN A 283 4.79 -1.31 -26.29
CA ASN A 283 5.59 -0.18 -26.76
C ASN A 283 5.41 0.06 -28.26
N GLY A 284 5.36 -1.01 -29.07
CA GLY A 284 5.10 -0.90 -30.50
C GLY A 284 3.75 -0.24 -30.81
N LEU A 285 2.69 -0.56 -30.05
CA LEU A 285 1.38 0.08 -30.22
C LEU A 285 1.30 1.51 -29.69
N LEU A 286 2.10 1.85 -28.69
CA LEU A 286 2.17 3.20 -28.11
C LEU A 286 3.13 4.13 -28.88
N GLY A 287 3.80 3.65 -29.92
CA GLY A 287 4.80 4.42 -30.67
C GLY A 287 6.11 4.65 -29.91
N GLU A 288 6.36 3.86 -28.86
CA GLU A 288 7.61 3.87 -28.11
C GLU A 288 8.62 2.89 -28.73
N PRO A 289 9.94 3.03 -28.44
CA PRO A 289 10.93 2.08 -28.93
C PRO A 289 10.60 0.64 -28.50
N ILE A 290 10.38 -0.26 -29.47
CA ILE A 290 9.99 -1.66 -29.25
C ILE A 290 11.03 -2.40 -28.38
N LEU A 291 12.31 -2.05 -28.51
CA LEU A 291 13.41 -2.67 -27.77
C LEU A 291 13.67 -2.04 -26.40
N ALA A 292 12.89 -1.03 -25.98
CA ALA A 292 13.07 -0.38 -24.68
C ALA A 292 13.09 -1.36 -23.48
N PRO A 293 12.30 -2.46 -23.44
CA PRO A 293 12.39 -3.43 -22.36
C PRO A 293 13.78 -4.07 -22.18
N LEU A 294 14.60 -4.14 -23.25
CA LEU A 294 15.96 -4.69 -23.20
C LEU A 294 16.97 -3.73 -22.57
N LYS A 295 16.62 -2.45 -22.40
CA LYS A 295 17.47 -1.45 -21.73
C LYS A 295 17.72 -1.80 -20.25
N ASN A 296 16.83 -2.57 -19.63
CA ASN A 296 16.91 -2.90 -18.21
C ASN A 296 17.96 -4.02 -17.96
N THR A 297 19.23 -3.63 -17.76
CA THR A 297 20.36 -4.55 -17.63
C THR A 297 20.16 -5.63 -16.54
N PRO A 298 19.69 -5.32 -15.32
CA PRO A 298 19.41 -6.35 -14.31
C PRO A 298 18.40 -7.42 -14.75
N GLN A 299 17.27 -7.02 -15.37
CA GLN A 299 16.25 -7.97 -15.83
C GLN A 299 16.74 -8.80 -17.02
N LEU A 300 17.49 -8.18 -17.94
CA LEU A 300 18.10 -8.87 -19.07
C LEU A 300 19.11 -9.93 -18.62
N LEU A 301 19.92 -9.61 -17.59
CA LEU A 301 20.86 -10.56 -16.99
C LEU A 301 20.14 -11.74 -16.33
N VAL A 302 19.08 -11.49 -15.55
CA VAL A 302 18.26 -12.56 -14.95
C VAL A 302 17.63 -13.45 -16.01
N ALA A 303 17.07 -12.86 -17.07
CA ALA A 303 16.46 -13.61 -18.17
C ALA A 303 17.49 -14.48 -18.89
N THR A 304 18.68 -13.92 -19.16
CA THR A 304 19.79 -14.64 -19.80
C THR A 304 20.32 -15.77 -18.92
N ALA A 305 20.44 -15.55 -17.60
CA ALA A 305 20.82 -16.59 -16.66
C ALA A 305 19.80 -17.73 -16.61
N CYS A 306 18.50 -17.40 -16.53
CA CYS A 306 17.42 -18.41 -16.55
C CYS A 306 17.41 -19.22 -17.86
N TRP A 307 17.59 -18.54 -19.00
CA TRP A 307 17.77 -19.21 -20.30
C TRP A 307 18.95 -20.17 -20.26
N TYR A 308 20.10 -19.73 -19.77
CA TYR A 308 21.29 -20.57 -19.71
C TYR A 308 21.08 -21.81 -18.83
N ILE A 309 20.46 -21.60 -17.65
CA ILE A 309 20.13 -22.66 -16.70
C ILE A 309 19.24 -23.73 -17.35
N VAL A 310 18.19 -23.33 -18.07
CA VAL A 310 17.22 -24.25 -18.67
C VAL A 310 17.78 -25.04 -19.85
N PHE A 311 18.68 -24.44 -20.65
CA PHE A 311 19.18 -25.04 -21.89
C PHE A 311 20.52 -25.77 -21.76
N TYR A 312 21.44 -25.30 -20.90
CA TYR A 312 22.84 -25.75 -20.93
C TYR A 312 23.36 -26.32 -19.61
N THR A 313 22.56 -26.38 -18.55
CA THR A 313 23.00 -27.06 -17.31
C THR A 313 23.33 -28.54 -17.58
N PRO A 314 24.40 -29.06 -16.96
CA PRO A 314 24.80 -30.45 -17.15
C PRO A 314 23.67 -31.38 -16.68
N PHE A 315 23.54 -32.53 -17.35
CA PHE A 315 22.51 -33.55 -17.09
C PHE A 315 21.06 -33.04 -17.16
N ASP A 316 20.85 -31.88 -17.78
CA ASP A 316 19.57 -31.21 -17.90
C ASP A 316 18.90 -30.90 -16.56
N ILE A 317 19.73 -30.65 -15.52
CA ILE A 317 19.26 -30.43 -14.14
C ILE A 317 18.34 -29.22 -14.07
N GLY A 318 18.67 -28.11 -14.73
CA GLY A 318 17.86 -26.89 -14.70
C GLY A 318 16.46 -27.11 -15.26
N TYR A 319 16.33 -27.84 -16.37
CA TYR A 319 15.02 -28.21 -16.93
C TYR A 319 14.24 -29.14 -15.99
N LYS A 320 14.89 -30.19 -15.46
CA LYS A 320 14.25 -31.15 -14.55
C LYS A 320 13.77 -30.49 -13.26
N VAL A 321 14.58 -29.62 -12.67
CA VAL A 321 14.24 -28.84 -11.47
C VAL A 321 13.10 -27.87 -11.75
N ALA A 322 13.13 -27.14 -12.87
CA ALA A 322 12.04 -26.23 -13.24
C ALA A 322 10.71 -26.96 -13.54
N LYS A 323 10.79 -28.21 -14.03
CA LYS A 323 9.63 -29.06 -14.32
C LYS A 323 9.11 -29.79 -13.08
N PHE A 324 9.93 -29.93 -12.03
CA PHE A 324 9.54 -30.59 -10.79
C PHE A 324 8.32 -29.90 -10.19
N LEU A 325 7.26 -30.68 -9.94
CA LEU A 325 5.92 -30.15 -9.69
C LEU A 325 5.86 -29.10 -8.56
N PRO A 326 6.47 -29.30 -7.38
CA PRO A 326 6.46 -28.29 -6.31
C PRO A 326 7.09 -26.96 -6.74
N ILE A 327 8.21 -27.01 -7.46
CA ILE A 327 8.91 -25.81 -7.94
C ILE A 327 8.09 -25.14 -9.05
N LYS A 328 7.57 -25.92 -9.99
CA LYS A 328 6.70 -25.43 -11.07
C LYS A 328 5.44 -24.76 -10.52
N LEU A 329 4.89 -25.27 -9.41
CA LEU A 329 3.70 -24.74 -8.76
C LEU A 329 3.97 -23.36 -8.14
N VAL A 330 5.04 -23.24 -7.34
CA VAL A 330 5.46 -21.95 -6.74
C VAL A 330 5.81 -20.93 -7.82
N ALA A 331 6.63 -21.31 -8.81
CA ALA A 331 7.00 -20.43 -9.91
C ALA A 331 5.78 -19.98 -10.73
N SER A 332 4.79 -20.86 -10.90
CA SER A 332 3.55 -20.53 -11.62
C SER A 332 2.70 -19.52 -10.84
N ALA A 333 2.55 -19.68 -9.53
CA ALA A 333 1.86 -18.69 -8.70
C ALA A 333 2.55 -17.32 -8.75
N MET A 334 3.88 -17.29 -8.61
CA MET A 334 4.67 -16.06 -8.72
C MET A 334 4.52 -15.40 -10.10
N LYS A 335 4.53 -16.18 -11.18
CA LYS A 335 4.33 -15.66 -12.54
C LYS A 335 2.96 -15.00 -12.71
N GLU A 336 1.90 -15.54 -12.12
CA GLU A 336 0.57 -14.92 -12.21
C GLU A 336 0.44 -13.64 -11.37
N ILE A 337 1.11 -13.57 -10.22
CA ILE A 337 1.26 -12.30 -9.46
C ILE A 337 1.97 -11.25 -10.33
N TYR A 338 3.04 -11.65 -11.02
CA TYR A 338 3.77 -10.75 -11.92
C TYR A 338 2.95 -10.34 -13.14
N ARG A 339 2.10 -11.24 -13.65
CA ARG A 339 1.17 -10.94 -14.75
C ARG A 339 0.17 -9.86 -14.35
N ALA A 340 -0.46 -9.98 -13.19
CA ALA A 340 -1.38 -8.97 -12.66
C ALA A 340 -0.70 -7.59 -12.59
N LYS A 341 0.55 -7.55 -12.10
CA LYS A 341 1.36 -6.33 -12.05
C LYS A 341 1.60 -5.73 -13.44
N LYS A 342 1.97 -6.56 -14.42
CA LYS A 342 2.19 -6.12 -15.82
C LYS A 342 0.92 -5.53 -16.44
N ILE A 343 -0.24 -6.15 -16.21
CA ILE A 343 -1.53 -5.65 -16.70
C ILE A 343 -1.84 -4.29 -16.09
N HIS A 344 -1.78 -4.19 -14.75
CA HIS A 344 -2.02 -2.96 -14.01
C HIS A 344 -1.10 -1.81 -14.48
N ASP A 345 0.19 -2.09 -14.62
CA ASP A 345 1.18 -1.10 -15.07
C ASP A 345 0.99 -0.74 -16.55
N GLY A 346 0.48 -1.66 -17.37
CA GLY A 346 0.06 -1.39 -18.76
C GLY A 346 -1.10 -0.43 -18.85
N VAL A 347 -2.19 -0.72 -18.14
CA VAL A 347 -3.37 0.14 -18.04
C VAL A 347 -2.99 1.52 -17.50
N THR A 348 -2.19 1.56 -16.44
CA THR A 348 -1.74 2.82 -15.83
C THR A 348 -0.85 3.64 -16.76
N HIS A 349 0.03 3.00 -17.53
CA HIS A 349 0.87 3.69 -18.51
C HIS A 349 0.05 4.25 -19.66
N ALA A 350 -0.82 3.43 -20.26
CA ALA A 350 -1.72 3.87 -21.32
C ALA A 350 -2.67 4.99 -20.85
N ALA A 351 -3.15 4.94 -19.60
CA ALA A 351 -4.00 5.96 -19.02
C ALA A 351 -3.29 7.32 -18.81
N LYS A 352 -1.95 7.32 -18.69
CA LYS A 352 -1.17 8.57 -18.64
C LYS A 352 -1.01 9.19 -20.02
N LEU A 353 -0.82 8.38 -21.05
CA LEU A 353 -0.64 8.84 -22.43
C LEU A 353 -1.97 9.24 -23.10
N TYR A 354 -3.03 8.47 -22.87
CA TYR A 354 -4.34 8.66 -23.48
C TYR A 354 -5.47 8.65 -22.44
N PRO A 355 -5.63 9.69 -21.60
CA PRO A 355 -6.51 9.65 -20.42
C PRO A 355 -7.98 9.32 -20.67
N ASN A 356 -8.50 9.58 -21.88
CA ASN A 356 -9.91 9.37 -22.23
C ASN A 356 -10.13 8.15 -23.16
N ALA A 357 -9.06 7.48 -23.60
CA ALA A 357 -9.17 6.37 -24.54
C ALA A 357 -9.21 5.01 -23.83
N PHE A 358 -10.39 4.65 -23.31
CA PHE A 358 -10.57 3.41 -22.53
C PHE A 358 -10.19 2.14 -23.31
N ILE A 359 -10.52 2.09 -24.61
CA ILE A 359 -10.20 0.95 -25.47
C ILE A 359 -8.68 0.74 -25.57
N ILE A 360 -7.91 1.83 -25.73
CA ILE A 360 -6.45 1.75 -25.79
C ILE A 360 -5.89 1.21 -24.47
N MET A 361 -6.42 1.66 -23.33
CA MET A 361 -6.00 1.15 -22.02
C MET A 361 -6.25 -0.35 -21.87
N ILE A 362 -7.45 -0.81 -22.27
CA ILE A 362 -7.83 -2.23 -22.21
C ILE A 362 -6.90 -3.07 -23.10
N ILE A 363 -6.65 -2.63 -24.34
CA ILE A 363 -5.78 -3.33 -25.29
C ILE A 363 -4.35 -3.44 -24.73
N ILE A 364 -3.77 -2.33 -24.27
CA ILE A 364 -2.40 -2.32 -23.75
C ILE A 364 -2.27 -3.18 -22.48
N GLY A 365 -3.25 -3.13 -21.57
CA GLY A 365 -3.30 -4.00 -20.40
C GLY A 365 -3.31 -5.49 -20.79
N THR A 366 -4.16 -5.86 -21.74
CA THR A 366 -4.32 -7.24 -22.22
C THR A 366 -3.02 -7.76 -22.84
N LEU A 367 -2.37 -6.94 -23.66
CA LEU A 367 -1.11 -7.27 -24.32
C LEU A 367 0.07 -7.35 -23.33
N LYS A 368 0.13 -6.51 -22.31
CA LYS A 368 1.12 -6.67 -21.23
C LYS A 368 0.89 -7.95 -20.42
N GLY A 369 -0.36 -8.37 -20.27
CA GLY A 369 -0.76 -9.60 -19.58
C GLY A 369 -0.36 -10.88 -20.32
N ASN A 370 -0.58 -10.97 -21.64
CA ASN A 370 -0.28 -12.18 -22.41
C ASN A 370 0.50 -11.95 -23.73
N GLY A 371 1.44 -11.00 -23.73
CA GLY A 371 2.20 -10.65 -24.94
C GLY A 371 2.91 -11.83 -25.61
N ALA A 372 3.37 -12.80 -24.82
CA ALA A 372 4.05 -13.99 -25.35
C ALA A 372 3.18 -14.82 -26.30
N GLY A 373 1.86 -14.86 -26.06
CA GLY A 373 0.92 -15.51 -26.96
C GLY A 373 0.79 -14.76 -28.29
N PHE A 374 0.72 -13.43 -28.24
CA PHE A 374 0.65 -12.58 -29.44
C PHE A 374 1.95 -12.59 -30.26
N THR A 375 3.11 -12.74 -29.63
CA THR A 375 4.41 -12.85 -30.32
C THR A 375 4.76 -14.28 -30.73
N LYS A 376 3.95 -15.29 -30.40
CA LYS A 376 4.27 -16.71 -30.59
C LYS A 376 4.55 -17.06 -32.05
N LEU A 377 3.82 -16.47 -32.99
CA LEU A 377 4.03 -16.69 -34.42
C LEU A 377 5.40 -16.16 -34.88
N ILE A 378 5.75 -14.93 -34.48
CA ILE A 378 7.04 -14.30 -34.78
C ILE A 378 8.18 -15.10 -34.15
N GLU A 379 7.99 -15.57 -32.92
CA GLU A 379 8.98 -16.34 -32.18
C GLU A 379 9.21 -17.75 -32.75
N ARG A 380 8.15 -18.43 -33.22
CA ARG A 380 8.26 -19.69 -33.99
C ARG A 380 8.94 -19.47 -35.33
N LEU A 381 8.63 -18.38 -36.03
CA LEU A 381 9.24 -18.02 -37.31
C LEU A 381 10.75 -17.82 -37.19
N ILE A 382 11.23 -17.16 -36.11
CA ILE A 382 12.67 -17.00 -35.81
C ILE A 382 13.37 -18.34 -35.63
N ARG A 383 12.66 -19.37 -35.17
CA ARG A 383 13.17 -20.74 -35.01
C ARG A 383 13.02 -21.58 -36.28
N GLY A 384 12.48 -21.01 -37.36
CA GLY A 384 12.26 -21.69 -38.64
C GLY A 384 11.01 -22.57 -38.67
N VAL A 385 10.07 -22.37 -37.73
CA VAL A 385 8.82 -23.14 -37.63
C VAL A 385 7.64 -22.23 -37.95
N TRP A 386 6.76 -22.64 -38.85
CA TRP A 386 5.53 -21.92 -39.17
C TRP A 386 4.30 -22.69 -38.73
N THR A 387 3.45 -22.06 -37.92
CA THR A 387 2.19 -22.64 -37.44
C THR A 387 1.09 -21.57 -37.46
N PRO A 388 0.39 -21.39 -38.57
CA PRO A 388 -0.54 -20.28 -38.77
C PRO A 388 -1.79 -20.39 -37.89
N THR A 389 -2.13 -21.59 -37.41
CA THR A 389 -3.28 -21.84 -36.54
C THR A 389 -3.05 -21.42 -35.09
N ALA A 390 -1.80 -21.14 -34.69
CA ALA A 390 -1.43 -20.79 -33.32
C ALA A 390 -1.59 -19.29 -32.99
N MET A 391 -2.53 -18.61 -33.65
CA MET A 391 -2.79 -17.18 -33.46
C MET A 391 -3.74 -16.94 -32.28
N GLU A 392 -3.30 -16.18 -31.28
CA GLU A 392 -4.13 -15.81 -30.12
C GLU A 392 -5.36 -14.95 -30.47
N PHE A 393 -5.35 -14.26 -31.61
CA PHE A 393 -6.55 -13.56 -32.08
C PHE A 393 -7.63 -14.51 -32.58
N LEU A 394 -7.24 -15.67 -33.10
CA LEU A 394 -8.17 -16.64 -33.68
C LEU A 394 -8.78 -17.53 -32.59
N GLN A 395 -7.96 -17.99 -31.64
CA GLN A 395 -8.40 -18.80 -30.50
C GLN A 395 -7.75 -18.25 -29.23
N PRO A 396 -8.41 -17.29 -28.54
CA PRO A 396 -7.83 -16.68 -27.36
C PRO A 396 -7.73 -17.71 -26.22
N SER A 397 -6.52 -17.86 -25.68
CA SER A 397 -6.30 -18.70 -24.51
C SER A 397 -6.95 -18.11 -23.25
N PHE A 398 -7.16 -18.96 -22.24
CA PHE A 398 -7.61 -18.54 -20.91
C PHE A 398 -6.85 -17.30 -20.40
N TYR A 399 -5.52 -17.27 -20.57
CA TYR A 399 -4.70 -16.16 -20.12
C TYR A 399 -4.98 -14.85 -20.85
N THR A 400 -5.30 -14.92 -22.16
CA THR A 400 -5.73 -13.75 -22.95
C THR A 400 -7.08 -13.25 -22.45
N LYS A 401 -8.06 -14.15 -22.27
CA LYS A 401 -9.41 -13.83 -21.76
C LYS A 401 -9.36 -13.22 -20.35
N ALA A 402 -8.63 -13.85 -19.44
CA ALA A 402 -8.46 -13.37 -18.07
C ALA A 402 -7.71 -12.02 -18.03
N SER A 403 -6.71 -11.81 -18.90
CA SER A 403 -6.01 -10.52 -19.00
C SER A 403 -6.90 -9.41 -19.56
N LEU A 404 -7.81 -9.74 -20.48
CA LEU A 404 -8.80 -8.82 -21.00
C LEU A 404 -9.77 -8.35 -19.91
N ILE A 405 -10.35 -9.31 -19.18
CA ILE A 405 -11.26 -9.01 -18.06
C ILE A 405 -10.54 -8.20 -16.98
N ALA A 406 -9.33 -8.60 -16.57
CA ALA A 406 -8.53 -7.86 -15.61
C ALA A 406 -8.24 -6.41 -16.08
N SER A 407 -7.96 -6.22 -17.37
CA SER A 407 -7.73 -4.88 -17.95
C SER A 407 -8.99 -4.03 -17.92
N ILE A 408 -10.16 -4.60 -18.23
CA ILE A 408 -11.45 -3.92 -18.12
C ILE A 408 -11.70 -3.49 -16.68
N ILE A 409 -11.51 -4.41 -15.71
CA ILE A 409 -11.70 -4.11 -14.29
C ILE A 409 -10.76 -2.98 -13.84
N PHE A 410 -9.47 -3.03 -14.19
CA PHE A 410 -8.54 -1.94 -13.83
C PHE A 410 -8.87 -0.60 -14.49
N VAL A 411 -9.42 -0.61 -15.71
CA VAL A 411 -9.86 0.63 -16.35
C VAL A 411 -11.09 1.20 -15.64
N LEU A 412 -12.07 0.36 -15.30
CA LEU A 412 -13.24 0.77 -14.54
C LEU A 412 -12.82 1.33 -13.18
N ASP A 413 -12.08 0.56 -12.40
CA ASP A 413 -11.57 0.97 -11.08
C ASP A 413 -10.77 2.29 -11.11
N LYS A 414 -10.09 2.60 -12.22
CA LYS A 414 -9.29 3.82 -12.35
C LYS A 414 -10.04 5.03 -12.92
N LYS A 415 -11.08 4.81 -13.73
CA LYS A 415 -11.73 5.87 -14.53
C LYS A 415 -13.19 6.08 -14.21
N THR A 416 -13.81 5.14 -13.51
CA THR A 416 -15.23 5.21 -13.14
C THR A 416 -15.38 4.92 -11.65
N ASP A 417 -16.28 5.65 -10.98
CA ASP A 417 -16.66 5.37 -9.58
C ASP A 417 -17.65 4.19 -9.47
N LEU A 418 -17.77 3.37 -10.54
CA LEU A 418 -18.65 2.20 -10.58
C LEU A 418 -18.21 1.11 -9.59
N ILE A 419 -16.91 1.03 -9.30
CA ILE A 419 -16.35 0.11 -8.32
C ILE A 419 -16.08 0.90 -7.04
N SER A 420 -16.97 0.79 -6.05
CA SER A 420 -16.81 1.46 -4.75
C SER A 420 -15.78 0.79 -3.82
N ALA A 421 -14.97 -0.13 -4.34
CA ALA A 421 -13.98 -0.89 -3.57
C ALA A 421 -12.59 -0.23 -3.64
N PRO A 422 -11.78 -0.30 -2.57
CA PRO A 422 -10.38 0.13 -2.60
C PRO A 422 -9.56 -0.55 -3.72
N HIS A 423 -8.78 0.25 -4.46
CA HIS A 423 -7.90 -0.23 -5.55
C HIS A 423 -7.04 -1.45 -5.17
N ALA A 424 -6.50 -1.46 -3.94
CA ALA A 424 -5.71 -2.58 -3.43
C ALA A 424 -6.48 -3.90 -3.39
N LEU A 425 -7.77 -3.87 -3.00
CA LEU A 425 -8.63 -5.06 -2.96
C LEU A 425 -8.99 -5.54 -4.37
N VAL A 426 -9.26 -4.62 -5.29
CA VAL A 426 -9.52 -4.97 -6.69
C VAL A 426 -8.30 -5.65 -7.31
N TYR A 427 -7.11 -5.07 -7.12
CA TYR A 427 -5.84 -5.65 -7.55
C TYR A 427 -5.61 -7.04 -6.91
N PHE A 428 -5.82 -7.16 -5.60
CA PHE A 428 -5.61 -8.41 -4.88
C PHE A 428 -6.60 -9.50 -5.29
N GLY A 429 -7.86 -9.15 -5.53
CA GLY A 429 -8.88 -10.06 -6.06
C GLY A 429 -8.50 -10.63 -7.43
N ILE A 430 -7.98 -9.79 -8.33
CA ILE A 430 -7.46 -10.23 -9.63
C ILE A 430 -6.26 -11.17 -9.45
N VAL A 431 -5.34 -10.86 -8.54
CA VAL A 431 -4.19 -11.72 -8.22
C VAL A 431 -4.66 -13.10 -7.72
N ILE A 432 -5.57 -13.14 -6.75
CA ILE A 432 -6.13 -14.38 -6.22
C ILE A 432 -6.78 -15.18 -7.34
N PHE A 433 -7.59 -14.54 -8.18
CA PHE A 433 -8.26 -15.18 -9.31
C PHE A 433 -7.25 -15.83 -10.27
N LEU A 434 -6.23 -15.09 -10.72
CA LEU A 434 -5.23 -15.61 -11.66
C LEU A 434 -4.42 -16.75 -11.05
N VAL A 435 -3.98 -16.61 -9.79
CA VAL A 435 -3.24 -17.67 -9.09
C VAL A 435 -4.12 -18.90 -8.90
N TYR A 436 -5.36 -18.75 -8.42
CA TYR A 436 -6.31 -19.83 -8.20
C TYR A 436 -6.53 -20.66 -9.46
N PHE A 437 -6.87 -20.02 -10.59
CA PHE A 437 -7.12 -20.74 -11.83
C PHE A 437 -5.86 -21.37 -12.41
N LYS A 438 -4.70 -20.72 -12.26
CA LYS A 438 -3.43 -21.31 -12.70
C LYS A 438 -3.09 -22.57 -11.92
N LEU A 439 -3.25 -22.54 -10.59
CA LEU A 439 -2.99 -23.69 -9.73
C LEU A 439 -4.02 -24.80 -9.99
N SER A 440 -5.29 -24.45 -10.15
CA SER A 440 -6.36 -25.39 -10.50
C SER A 440 -6.11 -26.06 -11.85
N SER A 441 -5.61 -25.33 -12.84
CA SER A 441 -5.26 -25.89 -14.15
C SER A 441 -4.12 -26.91 -14.07
N ILE A 442 -3.11 -26.67 -13.22
CA ILE A 442 -1.97 -27.57 -13.03
C ILE A 442 -2.36 -28.81 -12.21
N LEU A 443 -3.17 -28.64 -11.15
CA LEU A 443 -3.51 -29.71 -10.20
C LEU A 443 -4.71 -30.55 -10.64
N LEU A 444 -5.72 -29.93 -11.24
CA LEU A 444 -7.01 -30.55 -11.58
C LEU A 444 -7.19 -30.75 -13.09
N GLY A 445 -6.29 -30.22 -13.93
CA GLY A 445 -6.38 -30.35 -15.39
C GLY A 445 -7.48 -29.52 -16.05
N ILE A 446 -8.06 -28.54 -15.34
CA ILE A 446 -9.10 -27.66 -15.88
C ILE A 446 -8.43 -26.62 -16.78
N HIS A 447 -8.68 -26.67 -18.09
CA HIS A 447 -7.95 -25.87 -19.07
C HIS A 447 -8.53 -24.48 -19.37
N ASP A 448 -9.85 -24.33 -19.46
CA ASP A 448 -10.51 -23.02 -19.64
C ASP A 448 -11.91 -22.98 -19.00
N PRO A 449 -12.10 -22.26 -17.89
CA PRO A 449 -13.40 -22.12 -17.21
C PRO A 449 -14.40 -21.23 -17.96
N PHE A 450 -13.97 -20.47 -18.98
CA PHE A 450 -14.84 -19.57 -19.72
C PHE A 450 -15.60 -20.25 -20.87
N VAL A 451 -15.18 -21.45 -21.29
CA VAL A 451 -15.79 -22.17 -22.43
C VAL A 451 -17.31 -22.37 -22.27
N PRO A 452 -17.86 -22.75 -21.11
CA PRO A 452 -19.31 -22.88 -20.96
C PRO A 452 -20.06 -21.56 -21.16
N PHE A 453 -19.49 -20.45 -20.68
CA PHE A 453 -20.07 -19.11 -20.84
C PHE A 453 -19.96 -18.63 -22.28
N GLU A 454 -18.82 -18.86 -22.93
CA GLU A 454 -18.60 -18.53 -24.34
C GLU A 454 -19.58 -19.30 -25.24
N ASN A 455 -19.74 -20.61 -25.02
CA ASN A 455 -20.70 -21.42 -25.76
C ASN A 455 -22.14 -20.92 -25.57
N LEU A 456 -22.49 -20.51 -24.35
CA LEU A 456 -23.81 -19.93 -24.05
C LEU A 456 -24.00 -18.56 -24.74
N SER A 457 -23.01 -17.68 -24.70
CA SER A 457 -23.05 -16.38 -25.38
C SER A 457 -23.07 -16.53 -26.91
N CYS A 458 -22.31 -17.46 -27.48
CA CYS A 458 -22.36 -17.80 -28.90
C CYS A 458 -23.72 -18.33 -29.31
N ALA A 459 -24.33 -19.18 -28.47
CA ALA A 459 -25.68 -19.67 -28.69
C ALA A 459 -26.71 -18.52 -28.68
N LEU A 460 -26.64 -17.63 -27.68
CA LEU A 460 -27.62 -16.56 -27.48
C LEU A 460 -27.47 -15.37 -28.44
N LEU A 461 -26.25 -14.88 -28.65
CA LEU A 461 -26.00 -13.58 -29.30
C LEU A 461 -25.50 -13.72 -30.74
N PHE A 462 -24.81 -14.81 -31.06
CA PHE A 462 -24.17 -15.02 -32.36
C PHE A 462 -24.87 -16.09 -33.20
N GLY A 463 -26.17 -16.28 -32.97
CA GLY A 463 -27.02 -17.07 -33.85
C GLY A 463 -27.03 -18.58 -33.59
N GLY A 464 -26.35 -19.13 -32.58
CA GLY A 464 -26.39 -20.58 -32.35
C GLY A 464 -27.79 -21.12 -31.99
N ILE A 465 -28.64 -20.31 -31.37
CA ILE A 465 -30.07 -20.61 -31.17
C ILE A 465 -30.83 -20.51 -32.48
N TRP A 466 -30.53 -19.52 -33.33
CA TRP A 466 -31.15 -19.35 -34.63
C TRP A 466 -30.75 -20.46 -35.63
N ASP A 467 -29.50 -20.92 -35.58
CA ASP A 467 -28.98 -22.05 -36.36
C ASP A 467 -29.56 -23.39 -35.88
N SER A 468 -29.74 -23.55 -34.57
CA SER A 468 -30.39 -24.73 -33.99
C SER A 468 -31.90 -24.74 -34.30
N LEU A 469 -32.56 -23.59 -34.23
CA LEU A 469 -33.94 -23.40 -34.67
C LEU A 469 -34.09 -23.61 -36.18
N ALA A 470 -33.16 -23.13 -37.01
CA ALA A 470 -33.17 -23.33 -38.46
C ALA A 470 -33.01 -24.81 -38.83
N LYS A 471 -32.19 -25.57 -38.08
CA LYS A 471 -32.08 -27.03 -38.20
C LYS A 471 -33.35 -27.77 -37.77
N ILE A 472 -34.06 -27.29 -36.76
CA ILE A 472 -35.33 -27.88 -36.28
C ILE A 472 -36.53 -27.49 -37.16
N LEU A 473 -36.54 -26.27 -37.71
CA LEU A 473 -37.62 -25.73 -38.57
C LEU A 473 -37.45 -26.05 -40.06
N GLY A 474 -36.48 -26.89 -40.44
CA GLY A 474 -36.43 -27.50 -41.76
C GLY A 474 -36.21 -26.54 -42.94
N ARG A 475 -35.63 -25.36 -42.73
CA ARG A 475 -35.21 -24.47 -43.84
C ARG A 475 -33.70 -24.41 -43.96
N GLY A 476 -33.17 -25.31 -44.78
CA GLY A 476 -31.82 -25.18 -45.35
C GLY A 476 -31.03 -26.47 -45.36
N GLN A 477 -31.37 -27.40 -46.26
CA GLN A 477 -30.32 -28.16 -46.94
C GLN A 477 -29.47 -27.15 -47.71
N ALA A 478 -28.35 -26.71 -47.12
CA ALA A 478 -27.26 -26.13 -47.88
C ALA A 478 -26.23 -27.24 -48.11
N LYS A 479 -26.05 -27.58 -49.38
CA LYS A 479 -25.20 -28.61 -49.99
C LYS A 479 -23.91 -28.91 -49.22
N GLU A 480 -23.64 -30.21 -49.03
CA GLU A 480 -22.28 -30.72 -48.93
C GLU A 480 -21.49 -30.28 -50.17
N GLU A 481 -20.47 -29.42 -49.98
CA GLU A 481 -19.38 -29.31 -50.96
C GLU A 481 -18.44 -30.51 -50.82
N PRO A 482 -17.92 -31.04 -51.93
CA PRO A 482 -17.25 -32.33 -51.94
C PRO A 482 -15.89 -32.25 -51.24
N LYS A 483 -15.55 -33.33 -50.53
CA LYS A 483 -14.20 -33.61 -50.03
C LYS A 483 -13.20 -33.54 -51.19
N ASP A 484 -12.43 -32.46 -51.26
CA ASP A 484 -11.28 -32.44 -52.16
C ASP A 484 -10.20 -33.39 -51.62
N ALA A 485 -10.02 -34.43 -52.40
CA ALA A 485 -9.03 -35.47 -52.23
C ALA A 485 -7.61 -34.93 -52.41
N LYS A 486 -6.68 -35.56 -51.69
CA LYS A 486 -5.26 -35.76 -52.02
C LYS A 486 -4.75 -35.10 -53.32
N LYS A 487 -3.73 -34.25 -53.18
CA LYS A 487 -2.52 -34.20 -54.03
C LYS A 487 -1.36 -33.92 -53.08
N SER A 488 -0.38 -34.80 -52.82
CA SER A 488 0.62 -35.36 -53.74
C SER A 488 1.08 -34.35 -54.78
N ASN A 489 2.06 -33.53 -54.40
CA ASN A 489 3.42 -33.61 -54.94
C ASN A 489 4.41 -32.89 -54.03
#